data_AF-A0A453T4C4-F1
#
_entry.id   AF-A0A453T4C4-F1
#
_cell.length_a   1.000
_cell.length_b   1.000
_cell.length_c   1.000
_cell.angle_alpha   90.00
_cell.angle_beta   90.00
_cell.angle_gamma   90.00
#
_symmetry.space_group_name_H-M   'P 1'
#
loop_
_entity.id
_entity.type
_entity.pdbx_description
1 polymer ?
#
loop_
_entity_poly.entity_id
_entity_poly.type
_entity_poly.pdbx_seq_one_letter_code
_entity_poly.pdbx_strand_id
1 'polypeptide(L)'
;YKVQAFFQKTRRKTRSKTESENDPGLDKEQAKCRKLVKSLVRRRKLTEAQKLVQQEIELEEWGTEAQVKLGTRLIELLLDSAFVQSPADQTPDSSPDFRPAFKHVLRKPIVENGRLKKKHFVIECDPLVHEGFESTARHVEIPYLPMLVPPTKWKGYDKGGHLFLPSYVMRTHGVKDQKEAIKSVPRKQLRKVFEALDILGGTKWRVNRRVHDVVETIWSRGGGIAGLVDKGNIPLPEQPETEDPDEIQKWKWSVKKTKKANRELHAERCDTELKLS
;
A
#
# COMPACT_ATOMS: atom_id res chain seq x y z
N TYR A 1 -21.79 -5.15 22.80
CA TYR A 1 -20.34 -5.26 22.57
C TYR A 1 -19.62 -3.91 22.46
N LYS A 2 -19.74 -3.13 21.36
CA LYS A 2 -18.95 -1.89 21.13
C LYS A 2 -19.07 -0.82 22.24
N VAL A 3 -20.29 -0.55 22.72
CA VAL A 3 -20.52 0.42 23.82
C VAL A 3 -19.94 -0.05 25.16
N GLN A 4 -19.96 -1.36 25.44
CA GLN A 4 -19.36 -1.94 26.65
C GLN A 4 -17.82 -1.88 26.57
N ALA A 5 -17.23 -2.17 25.41
CA ALA A 5 -15.80 -2.04 25.17
C ALA A 5 -15.31 -0.59 25.36
N PHE A 6 -16.09 0.41 24.91
CA PHE A 6 -15.82 1.84 25.13
C PHE A 6 -15.74 2.21 26.62
N PHE A 7 -16.70 1.74 27.43
CA PHE A 7 -16.70 2.00 28.87
C PHE A 7 -15.60 1.23 29.62
N GLN A 8 -15.23 0.03 29.18
CA GLN A 8 -14.11 -0.73 29.77
C GLN A 8 -12.75 -0.10 29.45
N LYS A 9 -12.54 0.35 28.20
CA LYS A 9 -11.32 1.08 27.78
C LYS A 9 -11.12 2.37 28.58
N THR A 10 -12.16 3.20 28.72
CA THR A 10 -12.07 4.46 29.50
C THR A 10 -11.76 4.21 30.97
N ARG A 11 -12.26 3.11 31.56
CA ARG A 11 -11.93 2.70 32.93
C ARG A 11 -10.47 2.25 33.08
N ARG A 12 -9.88 1.62 32.04
CA ARG A 12 -8.44 1.29 31.98
C ARG A 12 -7.56 2.54 31.82
N LYS A 13 -7.91 3.48 30.93
CA LYS A 13 -7.22 4.78 30.77
C LYS A 13 -7.21 5.61 32.06
N THR A 14 -8.32 5.61 32.81
CA THR A 14 -8.38 6.30 34.13
C THR A 14 -7.46 5.66 35.17
N ARG A 15 -7.16 4.35 35.05
CA ARG A 15 -6.23 3.64 35.95
C ARG A 15 -4.75 3.78 35.54
N SER A 16 -4.43 3.98 34.27
CA SER A 16 -3.03 4.20 33.82
C SER A 16 -2.62 5.68 33.77
N LYS A 17 -3.49 6.59 34.24
CA LYS A 17 -3.26 8.04 34.28
C LYS A 17 -2.14 8.49 35.21
N THR A 18 -1.49 7.56 35.92
CA THR A 18 -0.36 7.89 36.80
C THR A 18 0.92 8.22 36.03
N GLU A 19 1.05 7.91 34.73
CA GLU A 19 2.35 8.03 34.02
C GLU A 19 2.30 8.48 32.53
N SER A 20 1.23 9.12 32.02
CA SER A 20 1.25 9.60 30.61
C SER A 20 0.77 11.04 30.44
N GLU A 21 1.63 11.88 29.84
CA GLU A 21 1.31 13.19 29.29
C GLU A 21 0.34 13.05 28.13
N ASN A 22 -0.96 13.06 28.41
CA ASN A 22 -1.98 13.27 27.39
C ASN A 22 -2.41 14.73 27.40
N ASP A 23 -2.68 15.27 26.21
CA ASP A 23 -3.18 16.63 26.00
C ASP A 23 -4.46 16.87 26.82
N PRO A 24 -4.47 17.85 27.76
CA PRO A 24 -5.62 18.15 28.60
C PRO A 24 -6.86 18.61 27.81
N GLY A 25 -6.71 19.01 26.55
CA GLY A 25 -7.82 19.30 25.64
C GLY A 25 -8.60 18.05 25.21
N LEU A 26 -7.88 17.02 24.76
CA LEU A 26 -8.42 15.73 24.33
C LEU A 26 -9.15 15.00 25.47
N ASP A 27 -8.62 15.09 26.69
CA ASP A 27 -9.23 14.51 27.89
C ASP A 27 -10.60 15.14 28.23
N LYS A 28 -10.73 16.45 28.03
CA LYS A 28 -12.00 17.17 28.24
C LYS A 28 -13.05 16.79 27.19
N GLU A 29 -12.63 16.59 25.93
CA GLU A 29 -13.52 16.15 24.86
C GLU A 29 -14.00 14.70 25.06
N GLN A 30 -13.10 13.78 25.39
CA GLN A 30 -13.44 12.40 25.74
C GLN A 30 -14.39 12.33 26.95
N ALA A 31 -14.19 13.19 27.97
CA ALA A 31 -15.09 13.27 29.12
C ALA A 31 -16.50 13.76 28.74
N LYS A 32 -16.61 14.71 27.79
CA LYS A 32 -17.90 15.18 27.25
C LYS A 32 -18.60 14.08 26.45
N CYS A 33 -17.88 13.41 25.55
CA CYS A 33 -18.40 12.27 24.79
C CYS A 33 -18.92 11.17 25.71
N ARG A 34 -18.18 10.83 26.77
CA ARG A 34 -18.62 9.85 27.77
C ARG A 34 -19.92 10.23 28.47
N LYS A 35 -20.09 11.51 28.84
CA LYS A 35 -21.34 12.00 29.44
C LYS A 35 -22.50 11.89 28.45
N LEU A 36 -22.25 12.19 27.17
CA LEU A 36 -23.24 12.10 26.10
C LEU A 36 -23.63 10.64 25.80
N VAL A 37 -22.67 9.71 25.68
CA VAL A 37 -22.94 8.27 25.51
C VAL A 37 -23.75 7.74 26.69
N LYS A 38 -23.40 8.12 27.94
CA LYS A 38 -24.16 7.72 29.12
C LYS A 38 -25.59 8.27 29.10
N SER A 39 -25.81 9.52 28.68
CA SER A 39 -27.14 10.10 28.61
C SER A 39 -27.99 9.44 27.52
N LEU A 40 -27.41 9.13 26.36
CA LEU A 40 -28.07 8.42 25.26
C LEU A 40 -28.45 6.99 25.63
N VAL A 41 -27.56 6.27 26.33
CA VAL A 41 -27.85 4.92 26.85
C VAL A 41 -28.97 4.97 27.90
N ARG A 42 -28.96 5.94 28.82
CA ARG A 42 -30.04 6.15 29.80
C ARG A 42 -31.39 6.47 29.14
N ARG A 43 -31.38 7.20 28.02
CA ARG A 43 -32.56 7.54 27.22
C ARG A 43 -32.98 6.44 26.23
N ARG A 44 -32.40 5.23 26.31
CA ARG A 44 -32.62 4.08 25.40
C ARG A 44 -32.36 4.37 23.91
N LYS A 45 -31.62 5.44 23.58
CA LYS A 45 -31.21 5.79 22.20
C LYS A 45 -29.93 5.04 21.79
N LEU A 46 -30.04 3.72 21.68
CA LEU A 46 -28.87 2.84 21.50
C LEU A 46 -28.17 3.03 20.14
N THR A 47 -28.92 3.32 19.07
CA THR A 47 -28.37 3.56 17.73
C THR A 47 -27.54 4.84 17.65
N GLU A 48 -28.01 5.94 18.26
CA GLU A 48 -27.24 7.20 18.35
C GLU A 48 -25.98 7.01 19.21
N ALA A 49 -26.09 6.30 20.33
CA ALA A 49 -24.93 5.98 21.19
C ALA A 49 -23.91 5.10 20.46
N GLN A 50 -24.36 4.12 19.67
CA GLN A 50 -23.48 3.28 18.85
C GLN A 50 -22.78 4.08 17.76
N LYS A 51 -23.47 4.99 17.06
CA LYS A 51 -22.85 5.86 16.05
C LYS A 51 -21.77 6.75 16.66
N LEU A 52 -22.02 7.33 17.82
CA LEU A 52 -21.07 8.18 18.52
C LEU A 52 -19.82 7.40 18.99
N VAL A 53 -20.04 6.21 19.56
CA VAL A 53 -18.94 5.32 19.97
C VAL A 53 -18.17 4.81 18.77
N GLN A 54 -18.83 4.52 17.65
CA GLN A 54 -18.17 4.09 16.41
C GLN A 54 -17.26 5.19 15.88
N GLN A 55 -17.74 6.44 15.82
CA GLN A 55 -16.92 7.59 15.43
C GLN A 55 -15.68 7.75 16.34
N GLU A 56 -15.84 7.57 17.65
CA GLU A 56 -14.73 7.70 18.60
C GLU A 56 -13.73 6.53 18.55
N ILE A 57 -14.20 5.31 18.28
CA ILE A 57 -13.34 4.13 18.07
C ILE A 57 -12.60 4.23 16.73
N GLU A 58 -13.25 4.71 15.67
CA GLU A 58 -12.63 4.94 14.36
C GLU A 58 -11.56 6.04 14.40
N LEU A 59 -11.62 6.94 15.38
CA LEU A 59 -10.60 7.98 15.59
C LEU A 59 -9.34 7.48 16.31
N GLU A 60 -9.37 6.32 16.96
CA GLU A 60 -8.20 5.76 17.65
C GLU A 60 -7.35 4.98 16.64
N GLU A 61 -6.51 5.71 15.90
CA GLU A 61 -5.48 5.12 15.02
C GLU A 61 -4.65 4.11 15.83
N TRP A 62 -4.48 2.89 15.31
CA TRP A 62 -3.61 1.90 15.95
C TRP A 62 -2.18 2.44 16.02
N GLY A 63 -1.55 2.31 17.19
CA GLY A 63 -0.14 2.61 17.34
C GLY A 63 0.72 1.71 16.44
N THR A 64 1.88 2.21 16.03
CA THR A 64 2.82 1.51 15.14
C THR A 64 3.17 0.12 15.66
N GLU A 65 3.36 -0.04 16.96
CA GLU A 65 3.66 -1.35 17.56
C GLU A 65 2.52 -2.36 17.38
N ALA A 66 1.27 -1.94 17.55
CA ALA A 66 0.12 -2.81 17.38
C ALA A 66 -0.06 -3.20 15.90
N GLN A 67 0.14 -2.25 14.98
CA GLN A 67 0.11 -2.50 13.54
C GLN A 67 1.19 -3.50 13.12
N VAL A 68 2.42 -3.33 13.62
CA VAL A 68 3.54 -4.24 13.33
C VAL A 68 3.25 -5.63 13.90
N LYS A 69 2.85 -5.75 15.18
CA LYS A 69 2.55 -7.05 15.79
C LYS A 69 1.46 -7.81 15.05
N LEU A 70 0.37 -7.12 14.69
CA LEU A 70 -0.71 -7.74 13.92
C LEU A 70 -0.25 -8.10 12.50
N GLY A 71 0.41 -7.18 11.80
CA GLY A 71 0.90 -7.38 10.45
C GLY A 71 1.86 -8.58 10.36
N THR A 72 2.82 -8.66 11.27
CA THR A 72 3.73 -9.81 11.38
C THR A 72 2.96 -11.10 11.59
N ARG A 73 1.98 -11.12 12.51
CA ARG A 73 1.22 -12.36 12.77
C ARG A 73 0.39 -12.80 11.55
N LEU A 74 -0.19 -11.85 10.81
CA LEU A 74 -0.93 -12.15 9.59
C LEU A 74 -0.02 -12.71 8.49
N ILE A 75 1.18 -12.15 8.36
CA ILE A 75 2.20 -12.63 7.42
C ILE A 75 2.69 -14.03 7.81
N GLU A 76 2.94 -14.29 9.10
CA GLU A 76 3.30 -15.63 9.60
C GLU A 76 2.21 -16.66 9.25
N LEU A 77 0.94 -16.33 9.52
CA LEU A 77 -0.17 -17.21 9.16
C LEU A 77 -0.25 -17.46 7.65
N LEU A 78 0.06 -16.46 6.82
CA LEU A 78 0.13 -16.63 5.37
C LEU A 78 1.30 -17.56 4.98
N LEU A 79 2.48 -17.40 5.58
CA LEU A 79 3.64 -18.25 5.34
C LEU A 79 3.38 -19.72 5.72
N ASP A 80 2.68 -19.94 6.84
CA ASP A 80 2.38 -21.28 7.37
C ASP A 80 1.26 -22.00 6.59
N SER A 81 0.42 -21.27 5.86
CA SER A 81 -0.76 -21.83 5.19
C SER A 81 -0.70 -21.83 3.66
N ALA A 82 0.15 -21.00 3.04
CA ALA A 82 0.23 -20.90 1.59
C ALA A 82 1.25 -21.91 1.03
N PHE A 83 0.76 -22.93 0.34
CA PHE A 83 1.56 -23.93 -0.37
C PHE A 83 1.24 -23.93 -1.86
N VAL A 84 2.25 -24.24 -2.66
CA VAL A 84 2.16 -24.38 -4.12
C VAL A 84 2.54 -25.80 -4.45
N GLN A 85 1.74 -26.41 -5.33
CA GLN A 85 2.03 -27.70 -5.91
C GLN A 85 2.88 -27.48 -7.17
N SER A 86 4.02 -28.14 -7.25
CA SER A 86 4.79 -28.16 -8.50
C SER A 86 3.97 -28.88 -9.60
N PRO A 87 4.06 -28.45 -10.87
CA PRO A 87 3.45 -29.17 -11.98
C PRO A 87 3.88 -30.64 -11.91
N ALA A 88 2.95 -31.57 -12.11
CA ALA A 88 3.26 -32.99 -12.05
C ALA A 88 4.38 -33.31 -13.05
N ASP A 89 5.56 -33.69 -12.54
CA ASP A 89 6.57 -34.33 -13.37
C ASP A 89 5.93 -35.55 -14.04
N GLN A 90 6.20 -35.75 -15.33
CA GLN A 90 5.55 -36.76 -16.19
C GLN A 90 5.84 -38.23 -15.79
N THR A 91 6.28 -38.48 -14.56
CA THR A 91 6.51 -39.82 -14.02
C THR A 91 5.28 -40.26 -13.21
N PRO A 92 4.69 -41.43 -13.51
CA PRO A 92 3.44 -41.90 -12.89
C PRO A 92 3.55 -42.29 -11.40
N ASP A 93 4.72 -42.09 -10.78
CA ASP A 93 5.03 -42.51 -9.40
C ASP A 93 5.52 -41.35 -8.51
N SER A 94 5.44 -40.11 -8.99
CA SER A 94 5.86 -38.94 -8.19
C SER A 94 4.71 -38.46 -7.29
N SER A 95 4.90 -38.54 -5.97
CA SER A 95 4.01 -37.91 -5.00
C SER A 95 4.00 -36.39 -5.20
N PRO A 96 2.86 -35.70 -5.08
CA PRO A 96 2.78 -34.25 -5.28
C PRO A 96 3.72 -33.50 -4.32
N ASP A 97 4.71 -32.80 -4.89
CA ASP A 97 5.66 -31.97 -4.13
C ASP A 97 4.98 -30.64 -3.77
N PHE A 98 4.59 -30.53 -2.50
CA PHE A 98 4.05 -29.30 -1.92
C PHE A 98 5.19 -28.50 -1.28
N ARG A 99 5.42 -27.30 -1.81
CA ARG A 99 6.43 -26.37 -1.29
C ARG A 99 5.78 -25.06 -0.87
N PRO A 100 6.33 -24.37 0.15
CA PRO A 100 5.74 -23.12 0.63
C PRO A 100 5.78 -22.06 -0.47
N ALA A 101 4.64 -21.40 -0.67
CA ALA A 101 4.44 -20.35 -1.69
C ALA A 101 5.30 -19.10 -1.41
N PHE A 102 5.58 -18.85 -0.14
CA PHE A 102 6.35 -17.70 0.33
C PHE A 102 7.42 -18.17 1.32
N LYS A 103 8.61 -17.59 1.24
CA LYS A 103 9.75 -17.95 2.10
C LYS A 103 10.34 -16.70 2.74
N HIS A 104 10.60 -16.77 4.04
CA HIS A 104 11.30 -15.71 4.77
C HIS A 104 12.81 -15.90 4.63
N VAL A 105 13.46 -15.07 3.82
CA VAL A 105 14.86 -15.22 3.42
C VAL A 105 15.69 -14.03 3.88
N LEU A 106 16.90 -14.31 4.38
CA LEU A 106 17.83 -13.30 4.83
C LEU A 106 18.79 -12.91 3.71
N ARG A 107 18.64 -11.68 3.19
CA ARG A 107 19.53 -11.14 2.16
C ARG A 107 20.82 -10.63 2.79
N LYS A 108 21.95 -11.18 2.30
CA LYS A 108 23.30 -10.75 2.69
C LYS A 108 23.54 -9.29 2.26
N PRO A 109 24.40 -8.55 2.96
CA PRO A 109 24.73 -7.19 2.57
C PRO A 109 25.38 -7.18 1.18
N ILE A 110 24.99 -6.22 0.35
CA ILE A 110 25.51 -6.03 -1.01
C ILE A 110 25.92 -4.57 -1.14
N VAL A 111 27.07 -4.33 -1.77
CA VAL A 111 27.48 -2.98 -2.18
C VAL A 111 26.82 -2.69 -3.52
N GLU A 112 25.90 -1.72 -3.55
CA GLU A 112 25.23 -1.28 -4.78
C GLU A 112 25.40 0.24 -4.91
N ASN A 113 25.89 0.70 -6.06
CA ASN A 113 26.17 2.12 -6.35
C ASN A 113 27.04 2.81 -5.28
N GLY A 114 28.05 2.11 -4.75
CA GLY A 114 28.94 2.62 -3.71
C GLY A 114 28.32 2.73 -2.31
N ARG A 115 27.06 2.30 -2.12
CA ARG A 115 26.40 2.26 -0.81
C ARG A 115 26.25 0.82 -0.34
N LEU A 116 26.66 0.56 0.91
CA LEU A 116 26.45 -0.73 1.56
C LEU A 116 24.97 -0.87 1.95
N LYS A 117 24.24 -1.73 1.25
CA LYS A 117 22.92 -2.15 1.71
C LYS A 117 23.11 -3.16 2.83
N LYS A 118 22.59 -2.83 4.01
CA LYS A 118 22.67 -3.70 5.20
C LYS A 118 21.90 -5.00 4.98
N LYS A 119 22.25 -6.01 5.77
CA LYS A 119 21.52 -7.28 5.86
C LYS A 119 20.06 -7.00 6.21
N HIS A 120 19.13 -7.58 5.47
CA HIS A 120 17.70 -7.41 5.70
C HIS A 120 16.95 -8.69 5.35
N PHE A 121 15.79 -8.87 5.95
CA PHE A 121 14.90 -9.98 5.64
C PHE A 121 13.95 -9.58 4.51
N VAL A 122 13.65 -10.55 3.63
CA VAL A 122 12.73 -10.42 2.50
C VAL A 122 11.81 -11.62 2.48
N ILE A 123 10.56 -11.40 2.10
CA ILE A 123 9.62 -12.48 1.78
C ILE A 123 9.73 -12.73 0.28
N GLU A 124 10.17 -13.92 -0.09
CA GLU A 124 10.33 -14.33 -1.47
C GLU A 124 9.16 -15.19 -1.90
N CYS A 125 8.60 -14.87 -3.05
CA CYS A 125 7.54 -15.67 -3.67
C CYS A 125 8.14 -16.82 -4.48
N ASP A 126 7.44 -17.93 -4.50
CA ASP A 126 7.73 -19.03 -5.40
C ASP A 126 7.67 -18.58 -6.88
N PRO A 127 8.56 -19.04 -7.77
CA PRO A 127 8.53 -18.66 -9.18
C PRO A 127 7.18 -18.89 -9.86
N LEU A 128 6.45 -19.97 -9.51
CA LEU A 128 5.12 -20.25 -10.09
C LEU A 128 4.08 -19.22 -9.67
N VAL A 129 4.15 -18.75 -8.43
CA VAL A 129 3.28 -17.69 -7.91
C VAL A 129 3.65 -16.37 -8.56
N HIS A 130 4.94 -16.11 -8.75
CA HIS A 130 5.42 -14.92 -9.42
C HIS A 130 4.90 -14.83 -10.85
N GLU A 131 5.04 -15.91 -11.63
CA GLU A 131 4.52 -16.00 -13.01
C GLU A 131 2.98 -15.85 -13.05
N GLY A 132 2.27 -16.44 -12.09
CA GLY A 132 0.83 -16.25 -11.95
C GLY A 132 0.44 -14.78 -11.76
N PHE A 133 1.19 -14.02 -10.94
CA PHE A 133 0.97 -12.58 -10.78
C PHE A 133 1.33 -11.78 -12.05
N GLU A 134 2.38 -12.16 -12.77
CA GLU A 134 2.77 -11.52 -14.03
C GLU A 134 1.66 -11.63 -15.08
N SER A 135 0.93 -12.74 -15.13
CA SER A 135 -0.12 -12.95 -16.13
C SER A 135 -1.35 -12.05 -15.98
N THR A 136 -1.58 -11.47 -14.79
CA THR A 136 -2.84 -10.80 -14.49
C THR A 136 -2.64 -9.73 -13.40
N ALA A 137 -2.45 -8.48 -13.81
CA ALA A 137 -2.43 -7.30 -12.93
C ALA A 137 -3.77 -7.07 -12.17
N ARG A 138 -4.83 -7.81 -12.52
CA ARG A 138 -6.19 -7.67 -11.96
C ARG A 138 -6.38 -8.24 -10.56
N HIS A 139 -5.38 -8.92 -10.00
CA HIS A 139 -5.48 -9.57 -8.68
C HIS A 139 -5.31 -8.60 -7.50
N VAL A 140 -4.98 -7.33 -7.75
CA VAL A 140 -4.79 -6.33 -6.70
C VAL A 140 -5.97 -5.37 -6.68
N GLU A 141 -6.64 -5.28 -5.52
CA GLU A 141 -7.65 -4.23 -5.29
C GLU A 141 -6.96 -2.87 -5.21
N ILE A 142 -7.33 -1.95 -6.12
CA ILE A 142 -6.83 -0.57 -6.14
C ILE A 142 -7.89 0.32 -5.48
N PRO A 143 -7.74 0.73 -4.21
CA PRO A 143 -8.79 1.47 -3.52
C PRO A 143 -8.96 2.89 -4.08
N TYR A 144 -7.88 3.57 -4.45
CA TYR A 144 -7.91 4.97 -4.89
C TYR A 144 -7.99 5.10 -6.42
N LEU A 145 -9.16 4.79 -6.98
CA LEU A 145 -9.48 5.06 -8.39
C LEU A 145 -10.12 6.45 -8.58
N PRO A 146 -10.06 7.05 -9.78
CA PRO A 146 -10.78 8.28 -10.08
C PRO A 146 -12.29 8.12 -9.81
N MET A 147 -12.87 9.10 -9.11
CA MET A 147 -14.29 9.06 -8.77
C MET A 147 -15.17 9.30 -9.99
N LEU A 148 -16.26 8.52 -10.12
CA LEU A 148 -17.30 8.74 -11.14
C LEU A 148 -18.27 9.87 -10.80
N VAL A 149 -18.23 10.34 -9.55
CA VAL A 149 -19.04 11.44 -9.03
C VAL A 149 -18.13 12.56 -8.53
N PRO A 150 -18.62 13.81 -8.45
CA PRO A 150 -17.82 14.91 -7.92
C PRO A 150 -17.29 14.60 -6.51
N PRO A 151 -16.01 14.94 -6.23
CA PRO A 151 -15.43 14.72 -4.91
C PRO A 151 -16.09 15.59 -3.85
N THR A 152 -15.94 15.18 -2.58
CA THR A 152 -16.34 16.02 -1.45
C THR A 152 -15.45 17.26 -1.36
N LYS A 153 -16.09 18.41 -1.14
CA LYS A 153 -15.38 19.68 -0.96
C LYS A 153 -14.47 19.66 0.26
N TRP A 154 -13.28 20.23 0.14
CA TRP A 154 -12.32 20.37 1.23
C TRP A 154 -12.82 21.34 2.29
N LYS A 155 -12.92 20.85 3.53
CA LYS A 155 -13.36 21.61 4.72
C LYS A 155 -12.34 21.56 5.85
N GLY A 156 -11.28 20.77 5.71
CA GLY A 156 -10.23 20.59 6.70
C GLY A 156 -9.14 19.63 6.21
N TYR A 157 -8.15 19.37 7.07
CA TYR A 157 -6.99 18.54 6.74
C TYR A 157 -7.34 17.12 6.27
N ASP A 158 -8.32 16.49 6.91
CA ASP A 158 -8.80 15.12 6.70
C ASP A 158 -10.26 15.07 6.21
N LYS A 159 -10.77 16.19 5.69
CA LYS A 159 -12.17 16.34 5.28
C LYS A 159 -12.25 16.92 3.87
N GLY A 160 -12.38 16.06 2.87
CA GLY A 160 -12.50 16.41 1.46
C GLY A 160 -12.05 15.24 0.58
N GLY A 161 -12.11 15.37 -0.74
CA GLY A 161 -11.69 14.32 -1.66
C GLY A 161 -12.70 13.16 -1.75
N HIS A 162 -12.27 11.93 -1.44
CA HIS A 162 -13.12 10.75 -1.59
C HIS A 162 -14.32 10.74 -0.61
N LEU A 163 -15.41 10.07 -1.00
CA LEU A 163 -16.62 10.00 -0.16
C LEU A 163 -16.39 9.20 1.13
N PHE A 164 -15.70 8.06 1.00
CA PHE A 164 -15.54 7.09 2.09
C PHE A 164 -14.07 6.80 2.42
N LEU A 165 -13.17 6.94 1.44
CA LEU A 165 -11.75 6.71 1.66
C LEU A 165 -11.11 7.93 2.33
N PRO A 166 -10.26 7.73 3.35
CA PRO A 166 -9.59 8.83 4.02
C PRO A 166 -8.72 9.59 3.00
N SER A 167 -8.90 10.90 2.94
CA SER A 167 -8.16 11.78 2.05
C SER A 167 -7.58 12.93 2.87
N TYR A 168 -6.31 13.21 2.66
CA TYR A 168 -5.58 14.24 3.41
C TYR A 168 -5.09 15.34 2.46
N VAL A 169 -5.17 16.59 2.90
CA VAL A 169 -4.75 17.77 2.10
C VAL A 169 -3.27 17.71 1.74
N MET A 170 -2.43 17.18 2.62
CA MET A 170 -0.99 17.03 2.40
C MET A 170 -0.53 15.60 2.63
N ARG A 171 0.31 15.10 1.72
CA ARG A 171 1.06 13.85 1.87
C ARG A 171 2.33 14.13 2.67
N THR A 172 2.39 13.67 3.93
CA THR A 172 3.49 14.02 4.86
C THR A 172 4.54 12.92 5.03
N HIS A 173 4.42 11.78 4.35
CA HIS A 173 5.35 10.64 4.43
C HIS A 173 5.75 10.23 5.87
N GLY A 174 4.82 10.36 6.83
CA GLY A 174 5.05 9.99 8.23
C GLY A 174 5.64 11.10 9.12
N VAL A 175 5.94 12.29 8.58
CA VAL A 175 6.41 13.43 9.37
C VAL A 175 5.24 14.04 10.15
N LYS A 176 5.27 13.87 11.48
CA LYS A 176 4.20 14.33 12.38
C LYS A 176 4.10 15.85 12.44
N ASP A 177 5.23 16.52 12.53
CA ASP A 177 5.29 17.99 12.66
C ASP A 177 4.64 18.69 11.46
N GLN A 178 4.81 18.16 10.25
CA GLN A 178 4.14 18.68 9.05
C GLN A 178 2.62 18.49 9.12
N LYS A 179 2.16 17.33 9.60
CA LYS A 179 0.73 17.02 9.81
C LYS A 179 0.14 17.97 10.86
N GLU A 180 0.84 18.18 11.96
CA GLU A 180 0.40 19.04 13.06
C GLU A 180 0.41 20.53 12.68
N ALA A 181 1.43 20.98 11.93
CA ALA A 181 1.51 22.34 11.42
C ALA A 181 0.29 22.70 10.56
N ILE A 182 -0.15 21.83 9.65
CA ILE A 182 -1.34 22.11 8.84
C ILE A 182 -2.61 22.02 9.67
N LYS A 183 -2.68 21.10 10.62
CA LYS A 183 -3.84 20.96 11.52
C LYS A 183 -4.00 22.16 12.45
N SER A 184 -2.92 22.80 12.87
CA SER A 184 -2.94 23.94 13.79
C SER A 184 -3.29 25.26 13.11
N VAL A 185 -3.06 25.37 11.79
CA VAL A 185 -3.39 26.58 11.03
C VAL A 185 -4.91 26.84 11.01
N PRO A 186 -5.36 28.08 11.30
CA PRO A 186 -6.76 28.44 11.21
C PRO A 186 -7.33 28.20 9.81
N ARG A 187 -8.50 27.54 9.72
CA ARG A 187 -9.16 27.20 8.44
C ARG A 187 -9.35 28.40 7.49
N LYS A 188 -9.55 29.60 8.05
CA LYS A 188 -9.69 30.83 7.26
C LYS A 188 -8.45 31.13 6.41
N GLN A 189 -7.26 30.79 6.89
CA GLN A 189 -5.99 30.98 6.16
C GLN A 189 -5.84 29.96 5.03
N LEU A 190 -6.31 28.72 5.22
CA LEU A 190 -6.28 27.66 4.21
C LEU A 190 -7.43 27.71 3.20
N ARG A 191 -8.35 28.68 3.32
CA ARG A 191 -9.55 28.76 2.48
C ARG A 191 -9.21 28.76 0.98
N LYS A 192 -8.24 29.57 0.57
CA LYS A 192 -7.81 29.64 -0.85
C LYS A 192 -7.23 28.31 -1.34
N VAL A 193 -6.53 27.57 -0.47
CA VAL A 193 -5.98 26.25 -0.80
C VAL A 193 -7.12 25.26 -1.01
N PHE A 194 -8.11 25.23 -0.12
CA PHE A 194 -9.27 24.35 -0.26
C PHE A 194 -10.09 24.67 -1.50
N GLU A 195 -10.34 25.95 -1.78
CA GLU A 195 -11.03 26.40 -3.00
C GLU A 195 -10.27 25.98 -4.26
N ALA A 196 -8.94 26.14 -4.30
CA ALA A 196 -8.13 25.70 -5.43
C ALA A 196 -8.18 24.17 -5.62
N LEU A 197 -8.07 23.39 -4.54
CA LEU A 197 -8.18 21.94 -4.60
C LEU A 197 -9.57 21.48 -5.04
N ASP A 198 -10.64 22.17 -4.62
CA ASP A 198 -12.01 21.90 -5.05
C ASP A 198 -12.20 22.19 -6.54
N ILE A 199 -11.61 23.27 -7.06
CA ILE A 199 -11.64 23.60 -8.50
C ILE A 199 -10.91 22.52 -9.31
N LEU A 200 -9.71 22.14 -8.88
CA LEU A 200 -8.93 21.07 -9.54
C LEU A 200 -9.69 19.75 -9.52
N GLY A 201 -10.22 19.35 -8.36
CA GLY A 201 -10.99 18.11 -8.20
C GLY A 201 -12.35 18.12 -8.90
N GLY A 202 -12.94 19.30 -9.13
CA GLY A 202 -14.19 19.47 -9.87
C GLY A 202 -14.05 19.34 -11.39
N THR A 203 -12.83 19.28 -11.91
CA THR A 203 -12.57 19.14 -13.35
C THR A 203 -12.92 17.73 -13.81
N LYS A 204 -13.86 17.63 -14.76
CA LYS A 204 -14.33 16.34 -15.31
C LYS A 204 -13.36 15.85 -16.38
N TRP A 205 -12.96 14.59 -16.28
CA TRP A 205 -12.10 13.93 -17.25
C TRP A 205 -12.87 12.86 -18.01
N ARG A 206 -12.46 12.62 -19.26
CA ARG A 206 -12.92 11.50 -20.08
C ARG A 206 -11.72 10.92 -20.82
N VAL A 207 -11.64 9.60 -20.89
CA VAL A 207 -10.62 8.90 -21.70
C VAL A 207 -10.85 9.20 -23.18
N ASN A 208 -9.80 9.63 -23.87
CA ASN A 208 -9.81 9.79 -25.32
C ASN A 208 -9.71 8.42 -25.99
N ARG A 209 -10.86 7.88 -26.43
CA ARG A 209 -10.94 6.54 -27.02
C ARG A 209 -10.06 6.37 -28.26
N ARG A 210 -10.00 7.36 -29.16
CA ARG A 210 -9.17 7.26 -30.37
C ARG A 210 -7.68 7.09 -30.05
N VAL A 211 -7.19 7.77 -29.02
CA VAL A 211 -5.79 7.62 -28.58
C VAL A 211 -5.61 6.31 -27.84
N HIS A 212 -6.54 5.97 -26.96
CA HIS A 212 -6.54 4.72 -26.22
C HIS A 212 -6.45 3.51 -27.16
N ASP A 213 -7.29 3.43 -28.19
CA ASP A 213 -7.35 2.30 -29.13
C ASP A 213 -6.04 2.17 -29.94
N VAL A 214 -5.41 3.29 -30.28
CA VAL A 214 -4.08 3.30 -30.92
C VAL A 214 -3.02 2.77 -29.96
N VAL A 215 -3.00 3.23 -28.72
CA VAL A 215 -2.04 2.76 -27.69
C VAL A 215 -2.23 1.27 -27.42
N GLU A 216 -3.46 0.79 -27.31
CA GLU A 216 -3.80 -0.63 -27.14
C GLU A 216 -3.38 -1.46 -28.35
N THR A 217 -3.53 -0.93 -29.57
CA THR A 217 -3.05 -1.58 -30.80
C THR A 217 -1.52 -1.68 -30.81
N ILE A 218 -0.81 -0.62 -30.41
CA ILE A 218 0.66 -0.64 -30.31
C ILE A 218 1.10 -1.64 -29.23
N TRP A 219 0.43 -1.62 -28.08
CA TRP A 219 0.72 -2.51 -26.97
C TRP A 219 0.51 -3.98 -27.35
N SER A 220 -0.60 -4.31 -28.01
CA SER A 220 -0.88 -5.68 -28.47
C SER A 220 0.13 -6.17 -29.53
N ARG A 221 0.74 -5.26 -30.31
CA ARG A 221 1.79 -5.56 -31.30
C ARG A 221 3.20 -5.72 -30.75
N GLY A 222 3.42 -5.49 -29.45
CA GLY A 222 4.74 -5.67 -28.82
C GLY A 222 5.31 -4.42 -28.15
N GLY A 223 4.70 -3.24 -28.33
CA GLY A 223 5.20 -2.00 -27.72
C GLY A 223 6.47 -1.45 -28.39
N GLY A 224 7.32 -0.78 -27.60
CA GLY A 224 8.64 -0.30 -28.04
C GLY A 224 8.67 0.95 -28.93
N ILE A 225 7.52 1.55 -29.24
CA ILE A 225 7.40 2.77 -30.06
C ILE A 225 6.57 3.84 -29.35
N ALA A 226 6.72 5.10 -29.78
CA ALA A 226 6.00 6.26 -29.23
C ALA A 226 6.17 6.43 -27.70
N GLY A 227 7.31 6.00 -27.15
CA GLY A 227 7.61 6.08 -25.72
C GLY A 227 7.01 4.96 -24.87
N LEU A 228 6.36 3.96 -25.49
CA LEU A 228 5.96 2.73 -24.80
C LEU A 228 7.15 1.80 -24.65
N VAL A 229 7.20 1.10 -23.52
CA VAL A 229 8.18 0.06 -23.25
C VAL A 229 7.99 -1.13 -24.20
N ASP A 230 9.07 -1.83 -24.54
CA ASP A 230 9.01 -3.09 -25.29
C ASP A 230 8.47 -4.21 -24.39
N LYS A 231 7.61 -5.07 -24.94
CA LYS A 231 7.12 -6.28 -24.26
C LYS A 231 8.22 -7.33 -24.10
N GLY A 232 9.19 -7.35 -25.01
CA GLY A 232 10.31 -8.29 -24.99
C GLY A 232 11.32 -8.02 -23.88
N ASN A 233 11.98 -9.08 -23.40
CA ASN A 233 13.18 -8.93 -22.59
C ASN A 233 14.40 -8.71 -23.50
N ILE A 234 15.37 -7.93 -23.05
CA ILE A 234 16.68 -7.86 -23.70
C ILE A 234 17.35 -9.23 -23.57
N PRO A 235 17.85 -9.84 -24.67
CA PRO A 235 18.50 -11.13 -24.62
C PRO A 235 19.74 -11.06 -23.71
N LEU A 236 19.96 -12.13 -22.94
CA LEU A 236 21.16 -12.23 -22.10
C LEU A 236 22.39 -12.38 -23.00
N PRO A 237 23.52 -11.77 -22.65
CA PRO A 237 24.75 -11.93 -23.41
C PRO A 237 25.21 -13.39 -23.36
N GLU A 238 25.60 -13.92 -24.50
CA GLU A 238 26.07 -15.30 -24.65
C GLU A 238 27.34 -15.52 -23.83
N GLN A 239 27.47 -16.75 -23.30
CA GLN A 239 28.64 -17.12 -22.52
C GLN A 239 29.86 -17.20 -23.46
N PRO A 240 30.99 -16.54 -23.12
CA PRO A 240 32.20 -16.68 -23.92
C PRO A 240 32.74 -18.11 -23.78
N GLU A 241 33.24 -18.67 -24.88
CA GLU A 241 33.90 -20.00 -24.92
C GLU A 241 35.34 -19.96 -24.35
N THR A 242 35.83 -18.78 -23.96
CA THR A 242 37.17 -18.57 -23.41
C THR A 242 37.27 -18.97 -21.93
N GLU A 243 38.41 -19.52 -21.52
CA GLU A 243 38.76 -19.76 -20.11
C GLU A 243 39.38 -18.54 -19.40
N ASP A 244 39.51 -17.40 -20.10
CA ASP A 244 40.10 -16.18 -19.52
C ASP A 244 39.22 -15.64 -18.36
N PRO A 245 39.75 -15.58 -17.13
CA PRO A 245 39.00 -15.08 -15.98
C PRO A 245 38.47 -13.65 -16.17
N ASP A 246 39.19 -12.80 -16.90
CA ASP A 246 38.78 -11.40 -17.10
C ASP A 246 37.60 -11.28 -18.06
N GLU A 247 37.57 -12.08 -19.12
CA GLU A 247 36.44 -12.16 -20.05
C GLU A 247 35.20 -12.76 -19.39
N ILE A 248 35.36 -13.85 -18.62
CA ILE A 248 34.29 -14.46 -17.83
C ILE A 248 33.74 -13.45 -16.82
N GLN A 249 34.60 -12.65 -16.19
CA GLN A 249 34.18 -11.61 -15.28
C GLN A 249 33.37 -10.55 -16.03
N LYS A 250 33.88 -9.95 -17.11
CA LYS A 250 33.16 -8.97 -17.93
C LYS A 250 31.79 -9.49 -18.37
N TRP A 251 31.71 -10.74 -18.80
CA TRP A 251 30.45 -11.41 -19.13
C TRP A 251 29.49 -11.45 -17.93
N LYS A 252 29.95 -11.89 -16.75
CA LYS A 252 29.12 -11.90 -15.53
C LYS A 252 28.58 -10.51 -15.17
N TRP A 253 29.40 -9.46 -15.34
CA TRP A 253 28.95 -8.08 -15.14
C TRP A 253 27.90 -7.66 -16.17
N SER A 254 28.10 -8.03 -17.44
CA SER A 254 27.15 -7.79 -18.52
C SER A 254 25.81 -8.50 -18.25
N VAL A 255 25.81 -9.79 -17.91
CA VAL A 255 24.60 -10.54 -17.53
C VAL A 255 23.87 -9.88 -16.38
N LYS A 256 24.59 -9.44 -15.32
CA LYS A 256 23.97 -8.75 -14.19
C LYS A 256 23.32 -7.43 -14.62
N LYS A 257 23.98 -6.67 -15.49
CA LYS A 257 23.46 -5.41 -16.05
C LYS A 257 22.20 -5.67 -16.87
N THR A 258 22.22 -6.64 -17.77
CA THR A 258 21.05 -7.01 -18.59
C THR A 258 19.89 -7.51 -17.74
N LYS A 259 20.15 -8.38 -16.75
CA LYS A 259 19.12 -8.82 -15.78
C LYS A 259 18.52 -7.67 -14.99
N LYS A 260 19.31 -6.66 -14.64
CA LYS A 260 18.81 -5.45 -13.97
C LYS A 260 17.92 -4.64 -14.91
N ALA A 261 18.37 -4.38 -16.13
CA ALA A 261 17.57 -3.68 -17.15
C ALA A 261 16.24 -4.39 -17.43
N ASN A 262 16.24 -5.72 -17.59
CA ASN A 262 15.01 -6.49 -17.80
C ASN A 262 14.02 -6.38 -16.62
N ARG A 263 14.51 -6.30 -15.38
CA ARG A 263 13.65 -6.06 -14.20
C ARG A 263 13.05 -4.64 -14.20
N GLU A 264 13.83 -3.64 -14.59
CA GLU A 264 13.36 -2.25 -14.71
C GLU A 264 12.28 -2.15 -15.81
N LEU A 265 12.54 -2.72 -16.99
CA LEU A 265 11.58 -2.82 -18.09
C LEU A 265 10.33 -3.62 -17.69
N HIS A 266 10.48 -4.69 -16.90
CA HIS A 266 9.33 -5.43 -16.37
C HIS A 266 8.44 -4.55 -15.48
N ALA A 267 9.01 -3.75 -14.58
CA ALA A 267 8.24 -2.84 -13.75
C ALA A 267 7.48 -1.80 -14.59
N GLU A 268 8.09 -1.26 -15.65
CA GLU A 268 7.43 -0.33 -16.58
C GLU A 268 6.31 -1.00 -17.39
N ARG A 269 6.48 -2.27 -17.78
CA ARG A 269 5.43 -3.05 -18.46
C ARG A 269 4.22 -3.22 -17.54
N CYS A 270 4.43 -3.65 -16.30
CA CYS A 270 3.35 -3.80 -15.31
C CYS A 270 2.60 -2.48 -15.04
N ASP A 271 3.32 -1.36 -14.93
CA ASP A 271 2.71 -0.03 -14.78
C ASP A 271 1.90 0.37 -16.02
N THR A 272 2.37 0.04 -17.22
CA THR A 272 1.65 0.28 -18.48
C THR A 272 0.37 -0.56 -18.56
N GLU A 273 0.44 -1.85 -18.23
CA GLU A 273 -0.73 -2.74 -18.22
C GLU A 273 -1.79 -2.29 -17.22
N LEU A 274 -1.37 -1.86 -16.02
CA LEU A 274 -2.28 -1.34 -15.01
C LEU A 274 -3.02 -0.08 -15.46
N LYS A 275 -2.35 0.79 -16.23
CA LYS A 275 -2.94 2.04 -16.74
C LYS A 275 -3.86 1.84 -17.94
N LEU A 276 -3.63 0.79 -18.73
CA LEU A 276 -4.45 0.46 -19.91
C LEU A 276 -5.65 -0.42 -19.57
N SER A 277 -5.60 -1.20 -18.48
CA SER A 277 -6.73 -2.00 -18.00
C SER A 277 -7.89 -1.15 -17.48
#